data_AF-A0A7C2F315-F1
#
_entry.id   AF-A0A7C2F315-F1
#
_cell.length_a   1.000
_cell.length_b   1.000
_cell.length_c   1.000
_cell.angle_alpha   90.00
_cell.angle_beta   90.00
_cell.angle_gamma   90.00
#
_symmetry.space_group_name_H-M   'P 1'
#
loop_
_entity.id
_entity.type
_entity.pdbx_description
1 polymer ?
#
loop_
_entity_poly.entity_id
_entity_poly.type
_entity_poly.pdbx_seq_one_letter_code
_entity_poly.pdbx_strand_id
1 'polypeptide(L)'
;MNSKRALSLHAGCLLLALAVGMAAPAFVAAMSAKVSDSKYSCPMDADVKSAKPGKCPKCGMALREAQPGATGDAVGLHLRIPDITVYDQDGRRLRFYTDLIEGRTVAINFLFTTCTTVCPPLAATFRKVQQELGERAGREINLISISVDPSTDVPERLKQFASKFKAGPGWSFI
;
A
#
# COMPACT_ATOMS: atom_id res chain seq x y z
N MET A 1 -52.65 -11.54 -19.90
CA MET A 1 -53.14 -12.22 -21.11
C MET A 1 -51.97 -12.26 -22.10
N ASN A 2 -51.04 -13.21 -22.05
CA ASN A 2 -51.10 -14.66 -22.33
C ASN A 2 -51.12 -14.98 -23.84
N SER A 3 -49.96 -15.40 -24.40
CA SER A 3 -49.81 -16.42 -25.47
C SER A 3 -48.31 -16.63 -25.79
N LYS A 4 -47.62 -17.61 -25.19
CA LYS A 4 -47.28 -18.96 -25.71
C LYS A 4 -46.39 -18.96 -26.98
N ARG A 5 -45.07 -19.21 -26.83
CA ARG A 5 -44.32 -20.49 -27.01
C ARG A 5 -44.11 -20.93 -28.48
N ALA A 6 -42.84 -21.02 -28.90
CA ALA A 6 -42.37 -22.09 -29.79
C ALA A 6 -40.85 -22.30 -29.61
N LEU A 7 -40.51 -23.54 -29.26
CA LEU A 7 -39.18 -24.09 -29.00
C LEU A 7 -38.99 -25.23 -30.03
N SER A 8 -37.89 -25.27 -30.77
CA SER A 8 -37.44 -26.41 -31.57
C SER A 8 -35.93 -26.26 -31.78
N LEU A 9 -35.08 -26.98 -31.05
CA LEU A 9 -34.61 -28.34 -31.35
C LEU A 9 -34.20 -28.51 -32.82
N HIS A 10 -32.91 -28.35 -33.09
CA HIS A 10 -32.19 -29.16 -34.07
C HIS A 10 -31.00 -29.81 -33.35
N ALA A 11 -31.17 -31.10 -33.11
CA ALA A 11 -30.09 -32.03 -32.86
C ALA A 11 -29.30 -32.22 -34.16
N GLY A 12 -27.97 -32.34 -34.06
CA GLY A 12 -27.12 -32.67 -35.20
C GLY A 12 -25.66 -32.78 -34.82
N CYS A 13 -25.21 -34.03 -34.60
CA CYS A 13 -23.85 -34.57 -34.74
C CYS A 13 -22.69 -33.73 -34.15
N LEU A 14 -22.06 -34.11 -33.03
CA LEU A 14 -21.19 -35.29 -32.87
C LEU A 14 -20.24 -35.49 -34.07
N LEU A 15 -18.93 -35.24 -33.89
CA LEU A 15 -17.81 -36.12 -34.26
C LEU A 15 -16.43 -35.41 -34.13
N LEU A 16 -15.54 -36.08 -33.38
CA LEU A 16 -14.06 -36.05 -33.34
C LEU A 16 -13.37 -34.76 -32.84
N ALA A 17 -12.71 -34.71 -31.67
CA ALA A 17 -11.64 -35.53 -31.08
C ALA A 17 -10.26 -35.40 -31.77
N LEU A 18 -9.28 -35.00 -30.94
CA LEU A 18 -7.82 -35.21 -31.01
C LEU A 18 -6.97 -34.32 -31.94
N ALA A 19 -6.20 -33.41 -31.34
CA ALA A 19 -4.74 -33.40 -31.47
C ALA A 19 -4.08 -32.52 -30.38
N VAL A 20 -3.42 -33.17 -29.43
CA VAL A 20 -2.34 -32.62 -28.60
C VAL A 20 -1.09 -32.54 -29.49
N GLY A 21 -0.39 -31.41 -29.47
CA GLY A 21 0.96 -31.26 -30.02
C GLY A 21 1.52 -29.89 -29.58
N MET A 22 2.26 -29.81 -28.47
CA MET A 22 3.72 -29.97 -28.39
C MET A 22 4.48 -29.18 -29.46
N ALA A 23 4.89 -27.95 -29.12
CA ALA A 23 6.20 -27.38 -29.48
C ALA A 23 6.40 -25.97 -28.84
N ALA A 24 6.86 -25.95 -27.59
CA ALA A 24 7.92 -25.01 -27.18
C ALA A 24 9.18 -25.88 -27.06
N PRO A 25 10.41 -25.41 -27.37
CA PRO A 25 11.06 -24.41 -26.52
C PRO A 25 12.13 -23.53 -27.25
N ALA A 26 12.87 -22.77 -26.44
CA ALA A 26 14.23 -22.26 -26.70
C ALA A 26 14.37 -20.85 -27.30
N PHE A 27 14.11 -19.83 -26.48
CA PHE A 27 14.97 -18.63 -26.46
C PHE A 27 14.96 -17.94 -25.08
N VAL A 28 15.16 -18.70 -24.00
CA VAL A 28 15.56 -18.13 -22.70
C VAL A 28 16.89 -18.75 -22.32
N ALA A 29 17.96 -18.25 -22.96
CA ALA A 29 19.32 -18.62 -22.64
C ALA A 29 20.04 -17.41 -22.03
N ALA A 30 20.29 -17.54 -20.73
CA ALA A 30 21.50 -17.11 -20.04
C ALA A 30 21.86 -15.60 -20.04
N MET A 31 21.36 -14.90 -19.02
CA MET A 31 22.18 -13.95 -18.27
C MET A 31 22.08 -14.28 -16.78
N SER A 32 22.83 -15.30 -16.37
CA SER A 32 23.14 -15.55 -14.97
C SER A 32 24.18 -14.51 -14.55
N ALA A 33 23.72 -13.33 -14.12
CA ALA A 33 24.59 -12.37 -13.46
C ALA A 33 25.14 -13.03 -12.19
N LYS A 34 26.47 -13.10 -12.07
CA LYS A 34 27.15 -13.48 -10.83
C LYS A 34 26.67 -12.58 -9.70
N VAL A 35 25.79 -13.08 -8.85
CA VAL A 35 25.53 -12.50 -7.54
C VAL A 35 26.80 -12.72 -6.73
N SER A 36 27.59 -11.67 -6.51
CA SER A 36 28.75 -11.73 -5.62
C SER A 36 28.27 -11.87 -4.18
N ASP A 37 28.80 -12.86 -3.45
CA ASP A 37 28.53 -13.16 -2.03
C ASP A 37 29.02 -12.05 -1.07
N SER A 38 28.49 -10.85 -1.22
CA SER A 38 28.79 -9.75 -0.30
C SER A 38 27.94 -9.89 0.96
N LYS A 39 28.55 -10.44 2.01
CA LYS A 39 27.90 -10.66 3.32
C LYS A 39 27.87 -9.40 4.19
N TYR A 40 28.58 -8.33 3.84
CA TYR A 40 28.67 -7.11 4.63
C TYR A 40 28.31 -5.88 3.81
N SER A 41 27.57 -4.93 4.40
CA SER A 41 27.14 -3.69 3.76
C SER A 41 27.38 -2.49 4.67
N CYS A 42 27.66 -1.33 4.07
CA CYS A 42 27.77 -0.06 4.80
C CYS A 42 26.36 0.48 5.10
N PRO A 43 26.01 0.75 6.38
CA PRO A 43 24.68 1.27 6.72
C PRO A 43 24.41 2.69 6.18
N MET A 44 25.44 3.40 5.71
CA MET A 44 25.35 4.77 5.20
C MET A 44 25.48 4.86 3.67
N ASP A 45 25.83 3.77 2.99
CA ASP A 45 26.06 3.75 1.54
C ASP A 45 25.72 2.36 0.99
N ALA A 46 24.59 2.27 0.27
CA ALA A 46 24.06 1.02 -0.26
C ALA A 46 24.97 0.36 -1.32
N ASP A 47 25.88 1.13 -1.93
CA ASP A 47 26.80 0.64 -2.96
C ASP A 47 28.07 0.02 -2.38
N VAL A 48 28.37 0.27 -1.09
CA VAL A 48 29.54 -0.32 -0.43
C VAL A 48 29.18 -1.67 0.16
N LYS A 49 29.55 -2.72 -0.56
CA LYS A 49 29.38 -4.13 -0.17
C LYS A 49 30.73 -4.84 -0.07
N SER A 50 30.85 -5.81 0.83
CA SER A 50 32.09 -6.57 1.07
C SER A 50 31.77 -8.01 1.43
N ALA A 51 32.63 -8.95 1.03
CA ALA A 51 32.57 -10.33 1.49
C ALA A 51 33.12 -10.51 2.92
N LYS A 52 33.93 -9.55 3.42
CA LYS A 52 34.63 -9.62 4.71
C LYS A 52 34.18 -8.51 5.67
N PRO A 53 34.17 -8.76 6.99
CA PRO A 53 33.99 -7.71 7.99
C PRO A 53 35.13 -6.70 7.92
N GLY A 54 34.87 -5.46 8.33
CA GLY A 54 35.89 -4.41 8.33
C GLY A 54 35.31 -3.01 8.39
N LYS A 55 36.16 -2.02 8.15
CA LYS A 55 35.74 -0.62 8.02
C LYS A 55 35.39 -0.31 6.57
N CYS A 56 34.35 0.49 6.36
CA CYS A 56 33.98 1.03 5.07
C CYS A 56 35.12 1.91 4.53
N PRO A 57 35.63 1.67 3.31
CA PRO A 57 36.72 2.46 2.74
C PRO A 57 36.33 3.91 2.41
N LYS A 58 35.01 4.20 2.32
CA LYS A 58 34.52 5.56 2.05
C LYS A 58 34.34 6.40 3.32
N CYS A 59 33.72 5.84 4.37
CA CYS A 59 33.35 6.61 5.56
C CYS A 59 34.04 6.16 6.86
N GLY A 60 34.81 5.07 6.85
CA GLY A 60 35.55 4.57 8.01
C GLY A 60 34.71 3.87 9.08
N MET A 61 33.38 3.86 8.97
CA MET A 61 32.49 3.13 9.88
C MET A 61 32.58 1.61 9.69
N ALA A 62 32.23 0.84 10.72
CA ALA A 62 32.16 -0.62 10.63
C ALA A 62 31.07 -1.07 9.64
N LEU A 63 31.44 -1.95 8.70
CA LEU A 63 30.48 -2.66 7.87
C LEU A 63 29.67 -3.62 8.74
N ARG A 64 28.37 -3.72 8.46
CA ARG A 64 27.45 -4.63 9.17
C ARG A 64 27.17 -5.83 8.30
N GLU A 65 26.88 -6.97 8.92
CA GLU A 65 26.37 -8.12 8.17
C GLU A 65 25.10 -7.70 7.41
N ALA A 66 25.12 -7.87 6.10
CA ALA A 66 23.99 -7.70 5.23
C ALA A 66 22.94 -8.72 5.67
N GLN A 67 21.85 -8.23 6.25
CA GLN A 67 20.73 -9.08 6.59
C GLN A 67 20.08 -9.57 5.29
N PRO A 68 19.74 -10.87 5.16
CA PRO A 68 18.96 -11.36 4.04
C PRO A 68 17.59 -10.66 4.08
N GLY A 69 17.43 -9.62 3.25
CA GLY A 69 16.25 -8.75 3.28
C GLY A 69 16.42 -7.38 2.59
N ALA A 70 17.64 -7.00 2.18
CA ALA A 70 17.88 -5.76 1.44
C ALA A 70 18.20 -6.01 -0.04
N THR A 71 17.24 -6.61 -0.75
CA THR A 71 17.11 -6.49 -2.21
C THR A 71 15.80 -5.77 -2.45
N GLY A 72 15.81 -4.67 -3.20
CA GLY A 72 14.65 -3.83 -3.52
C GLY A 72 13.64 -4.48 -4.48
N ASP A 73 13.53 -5.80 -4.45
CA ASP A 73 12.37 -6.54 -4.92
C ASP A 73 11.48 -6.72 -3.69
N ALA A 74 10.17 -6.51 -3.81
CA ALA A 74 9.24 -6.64 -2.70
C ALA A 74 9.39 -8.01 -2.01
N VAL A 75 10.25 -8.07 -0.99
CA VAL A 75 10.22 -9.07 0.07
C VAL A 75 8.77 -9.03 0.51
N GLY A 76 8.09 -10.16 0.40
CA GLY A 76 6.73 -10.33 0.91
C GLY A 76 6.74 -10.11 2.42
N LEU A 77 6.85 -8.85 2.83
CA LEU A 77 6.54 -8.38 4.15
C LEU A 77 5.04 -8.62 4.23
N HIS A 78 4.66 -9.71 4.90
CA HIS A 78 3.28 -9.89 5.29
C HIS A 78 2.99 -8.83 6.37
N LEU A 79 2.80 -7.59 5.89
CA LEU A 79 2.44 -6.43 6.69
C LEU A 79 1.00 -6.66 7.12
N ARG A 80 0.83 -7.32 8.27
CA ARG A 80 -0.48 -7.47 8.90
C ARG A 80 -0.86 -6.14 9.51
N ILE A 81 -1.77 -5.45 8.84
CA ILE A 81 -2.42 -4.27 9.38
C ILE A 81 -3.49 -4.76 10.37
N PRO A 82 -3.42 -4.35 11.65
CA PRO A 82 -4.32 -4.87 12.67
C PRO A 82 -5.73 -4.29 12.49
N ASP A 83 -6.75 -5.13 12.68
CA ASP A 83 -8.14 -4.69 12.68
C ASP A 83 -8.59 -4.28 14.08
N ILE A 84 -8.16 -3.09 14.52
CA ILE A 84 -8.52 -2.51 15.83
C ILE A 84 -9.71 -1.57 15.71
N THR A 85 -10.41 -1.35 16.82
CA THR A 85 -11.48 -0.36 16.88
C THR A 85 -10.89 1.05 16.96
N VAL A 86 -11.37 1.95 16.10
CA VAL A 86 -11.02 3.38 16.08
C VAL A 86 -12.29 4.23 16.06
N TYR A 87 -12.16 5.52 16.35
CA TYR A 87 -13.25 6.49 16.23
C TYR A 87 -12.83 7.57 15.25
N ASP A 88 -13.72 7.92 14.31
CA ASP A 88 -13.44 9.02 13.39
C ASP A 88 -13.84 10.38 13.97
N GLN A 89 -13.60 11.45 13.19
CA GLN A 89 -13.96 12.82 13.55
C GLN A 89 -15.46 13.05 13.81
N ASP A 90 -16.33 12.16 13.32
CA ASP A 90 -17.78 12.26 13.50
C ASP A 90 -18.26 11.37 14.66
N GLY A 91 -17.34 10.77 15.42
CA GLY A 91 -17.62 9.89 16.55
C GLY A 91 -18.06 8.49 16.13
N ARG A 92 -17.94 8.14 14.85
CA ARG A 92 -18.32 6.82 14.35
C ARG A 92 -17.28 5.80 14.78
N ARG A 93 -17.74 4.72 15.41
CA ARG A 93 -16.90 3.57 15.73
C ARG A 93 -16.65 2.74 14.47
N LEU A 94 -15.39 2.52 14.13
CA LEU A 94 -14.95 1.81 12.92
C LEU A 94 -13.91 0.74 13.27
N ARG A 95 -13.72 -0.19 12.36
CA ARG A 95 -12.68 -1.22 12.34
C ARG A 95 -11.59 -0.79 11.38
N PHE A 96 -10.38 -0.56 11.89
CA PHE A 96 -9.32 0.11 11.13
C PHE A 96 -9.02 -0.61 9.82
N TYR A 97 -8.87 -1.94 9.83
CA TYR A 97 -8.56 -2.65 8.59
C TYR A 97 -9.81 -2.83 7.74
N THR A 98 -10.84 -3.45 8.30
CA THR A 98 -12.03 -3.89 7.55
C THR A 98 -12.81 -2.70 6.97
N ASP A 99 -12.95 -1.60 7.71
CA ASP A 99 -13.78 -0.46 7.27
C ASP A 99 -12.97 0.56 6.46
N LEU A 100 -11.68 0.77 6.76
CA LEU A 100 -10.89 1.87 6.19
C LEU A 100 -9.85 1.43 5.16
N ILE A 101 -9.34 0.21 5.22
CA ILE A 101 -8.17 -0.24 4.43
C ILE A 101 -8.53 -1.32 3.42
N GLU A 102 -9.30 -2.33 3.84
CA GLU A 102 -9.57 -3.52 3.03
C GLU A 102 -10.22 -3.15 1.69
N GLY A 103 -9.62 -3.62 0.58
CA GLY A 103 -10.12 -3.38 -0.77
C GLY A 103 -10.05 -1.93 -1.26
N ARG A 104 -9.39 -1.03 -0.53
CA ARG A 104 -9.31 0.41 -0.84
C ARG A 104 -7.86 0.81 -1.14
N THR A 105 -7.68 1.73 -2.09
CA THR A 105 -6.41 2.47 -2.18
C THR A 105 -6.44 3.58 -1.15
N VAL A 106 -5.45 3.60 -0.26
CA VAL A 106 -5.41 4.53 0.87
C VAL A 106 -4.10 5.29 0.91
N ALA A 107 -4.17 6.59 1.15
CA ALA A 107 -3.01 7.40 1.50
C ALA A 107 -3.13 7.82 2.96
N ILE A 108 -2.09 7.52 3.74
CA ILE A 108 -2.09 7.72 5.19
C ILE A 108 -1.04 8.76 5.56
N ASN A 109 -1.40 9.71 6.42
CA ASN A 109 -0.43 10.51 7.17
C ASN A 109 -0.69 10.38 8.68
N PHE A 110 0.35 10.66 9.46
CA PHE A 110 0.28 10.65 10.92
C PHE A 110 0.42 12.10 11.43
N LEU A 111 -0.44 12.48 12.37
CA LEU A 111 -0.49 13.83 12.94
C LEU A 111 -0.96 13.79 14.40
N PHE A 112 -1.07 14.96 15.04
CA PHE A 112 -1.80 15.12 16.29
C PHE A 112 -2.26 16.59 16.40
N THR A 113 -3.39 16.86 17.06
CA THR A 113 -4.07 18.16 16.93
C THR A 113 -3.35 19.34 17.59
N THR A 114 -2.43 19.07 18.52
CA THR A 114 -1.64 20.08 19.24
C THR A 114 -0.32 20.42 18.54
N CYS A 115 0.02 19.71 17.46
CA CYS A 115 1.21 19.93 16.65
C CYS A 115 1.13 21.24 15.85
N THR A 116 2.06 22.18 16.07
CA THR A 116 2.05 23.51 15.44
C THR A 116 3.02 23.68 14.27
N THR A 117 3.95 22.74 14.06
CA THR A 117 5.05 22.92 13.10
C THR A 117 4.85 22.08 11.84
N VAL A 118 5.03 20.76 11.92
CA VAL A 118 5.07 19.88 10.73
C VAL A 118 3.69 19.37 10.31
N CYS A 119 2.74 19.26 11.24
CA CYS A 119 1.42 18.70 10.95
C CYS A 119 0.54 19.62 10.09
N PRO A 120 0.54 20.96 10.25
CA PRO A 120 -0.20 21.85 9.36
C PRO A 120 0.18 21.76 7.87
N PRO A 121 1.47 21.79 7.46
CA PRO A 121 1.82 21.61 6.05
C PRO A 121 1.52 20.19 5.53
N LEU A 122 1.60 19.15 6.37
CA LEU A 122 1.19 17.79 5.98
C LEU A 122 -0.32 17.74 5.67
N ALA A 123 -1.15 18.32 6.54
CA ALA A 123 -2.60 18.39 6.31
C ALA A 123 -2.92 19.27 5.09
N ALA A 124 -2.24 20.41 4.91
CA ALA A 124 -2.40 21.22 3.69
C ALA A 124 -2.04 20.45 2.41
N THR A 125 -1.02 19.58 2.47
CA THR A 125 -0.64 18.71 1.35
C THR A 125 -1.75 17.71 1.05
N PHE A 126 -2.33 17.06 2.06
CA PHE A 126 -3.47 16.17 1.86
C PHE A 126 -4.70 16.89 1.30
N ARG A 127 -4.93 18.15 1.71
CA ARG A 127 -5.98 18.98 1.11
C ARG A 127 -5.73 19.20 -0.39
N LYS A 128 -4.48 19.50 -0.78
CA LYS A 128 -4.12 19.64 -2.19
C LYS A 128 -4.35 18.34 -2.96
N VAL A 129 -3.92 17.20 -2.41
CA VAL A 129 -4.19 15.88 -3.00
C VAL A 129 -5.69 15.64 -3.15
N GLN A 130 -6.49 15.93 -2.13
CA GLN A 130 -7.95 15.78 -2.20
C GLN A 130 -8.56 16.63 -3.35
N GLN A 131 -8.07 17.85 -3.54
CA GLN A 131 -8.54 18.73 -4.62
C GLN A 131 -8.14 18.22 -6.00
N GLU A 132 -6.92 17.69 -6.15
CA GLU A 132 -6.44 17.12 -7.41
C GLU A 132 -7.15 15.81 -7.76
N LEU A 133 -7.54 15.02 -6.76
CA LEU A 133 -8.34 13.81 -6.95
C LEU A 133 -9.79 14.11 -7.36
N GLY A 134 -10.35 15.24 -6.93
CA GLY A 134 -11.73 15.63 -7.21
C GLY A 134 -12.71 14.53 -6.80
N GLU A 135 -13.60 14.14 -7.72
CA GLU A 135 -14.59 13.07 -7.50
C GLU A 135 -13.96 11.71 -7.18
N ARG A 136 -12.68 11.48 -7.46
CA ARG A 136 -12.00 10.20 -7.17
C ARG A 136 -11.71 10.05 -5.67
N ALA A 137 -11.63 11.16 -4.94
CA ALA A 137 -11.51 11.14 -3.49
C ALA A 137 -12.76 10.50 -2.86
N GLY A 138 -12.58 9.47 -2.04
CA GLY A 138 -13.69 8.73 -1.45
C GLY A 138 -14.29 7.62 -2.32
N ARG A 139 -14.04 7.63 -3.65
CA ARG A 139 -14.47 6.57 -4.57
C ARG A 139 -13.37 5.58 -4.89
N GLU A 140 -12.21 6.08 -5.30
CA GLU A 140 -11.05 5.27 -5.69
C GLU A 140 -9.94 5.34 -4.65
N ILE A 141 -9.71 6.53 -4.10
CA ILE A 141 -8.64 6.79 -3.14
C ILE A 141 -9.23 7.42 -1.88
N ASN A 142 -8.96 6.82 -0.74
CA ASN A 142 -9.31 7.37 0.56
C ASN A 142 -8.08 7.98 1.22
N LEU A 143 -8.25 9.15 1.82
CA LEU A 143 -7.22 9.79 2.63
C LEU A 143 -7.52 9.49 4.09
N ILE A 144 -6.50 9.12 4.86
CA ILE A 144 -6.63 8.84 6.28
C ILE A 144 -5.55 9.61 7.03
N SER A 145 -5.97 10.44 7.98
CA SER A 145 -5.07 11.10 8.91
C SER A 145 -5.21 10.44 10.27
N ILE A 146 -4.15 9.79 10.73
CA ILE A 146 -4.14 9.04 11.99
C ILE A 146 -3.50 9.89 13.08
N SER A 147 -4.21 10.10 14.18
CA SER A 147 -3.61 10.70 15.37
C SER A 147 -2.65 9.73 16.06
N VAL A 148 -1.51 10.25 16.48
CA VAL A 148 -0.56 9.55 17.36
C VAL A 148 -0.77 9.89 18.84
N ASP A 149 -1.71 10.78 19.18
CA ASP A 149 -2.06 11.16 20.55
C ASP A 149 -3.52 10.78 20.90
N PRO A 150 -3.78 9.50 21.24
CA PRO A 150 -5.13 9.03 21.58
C PRO A 150 -5.65 9.57 22.91
N SER A 151 -4.79 10.18 23.73
CA SER A 151 -5.19 10.74 25.03
C SER A 151 -5.83 12.11 24.90
N THR A 152 -5.36 12.89 23.94
CA THR A 152 -5.89 14.23 23.65
C THR A 152 -6.88 14.22 22.50
N ASP A 153 -6.57 13.52 21.41
CA ASP A 153 -7.27 13.66 20.13
C ASP A 153 -8.55 12.81 20.06
N VAL A 154 -9.56 13.26 20.81
CA VAL A 154 -10.94 12.77 20.72
C VAL A 154 -11.65 13.26 19.45
N PRO A 155 -12.76 12.63 19.02
CA PRO A 155 -13.49 12.98 17.79
C PRO A 155 -13.74 14.47 17.59
N GLU A 156 -14.12 15.19 18.64
CA GLU A 156 -14.41 16.62 18.58
C GLU A 156 -13.17 17.43 18.18
N ARG A 157 -11.98 17.07 18.68
CA ARG A 157 -10.73 17.75 18.34
C ARG A 157 -10.26 17.40 16.94
N LEU A 158 -10.40 16.14 16.54
CA LEU A 158 -10.11 15.70 15.17
C LEU A 158 -10.99 16.48 14.17
N LYS A 159 -12.28 16.64 14.46
CA LYS A 159 -13.21 17.43 13.65
C LYS A 159 -12.83 18.89 13.55
N GLN A 160 -12.43 19.49 14.67
CA GLN A 160 -11.94 20.87 14.70
C GLN A 160 -10.67 21.03 13.87
N PHE A 161 -9.72 20.10 13.97
CA PHE A 161 -8.49 20.13 13.18
C PHE A 161 -8.80 19.96 11.69
N ALA A 162 -9.58 18.95 11.31
CA ALA A 162 -10.00 18.67 9.95
C ALA A 162 -10.68 19.88 9.28
N SER A 163 -11.53 20.58 10.04
CA SER A 163 -12.25 21.77 9.57
C SER A 163 -11.31 22.92 9.19
N LYS A 164 -10.18 23.10 9.88
CA LYS A 164 -9.17 24.14 9.55
C LYS A 164 -8.58 23.94 8.15
N PHE A 165 -8.49 22.69 7.70
CA PHE A 165 -7.98 22.33 6.38
C PHE A 165 -9.10 22.07 5.35
N LYS A 166 -10.36 22.31 5.75
CA LYS A 166 -11.55 22.08 4.93
C LYS A 166 -11.64 20.65 4.39
N ALA A 167 -11.24 19.66 5.19
CA ALA A 167 -11.31 18.26 4.78
C ALA A 167 -12.72 17.92 4.27
N GLY A 168 -12.79 17.43 3.03
CA GLY A 168 -14.04 17.03 2.39
C GLY A 168 -14.31 15.52 2.49
N PRO A 169 -15.35 15.02 1.82
CA PRO A 169 -15.63 13.59 1.71
C PRO A 169 -14.43 12.78 1.23
N GLY A 170 -14.33 11.53 1.71
CA GLY A 170 -13.22 10.63 1.38
C GLY A 170 -11.92 10.89 2.14
N TRP A 171 -11.90 11.83 3.09
CA TRP A 171 -10.80 12.04 4.02
C TRP A 171 -11.25 11.87 5.47
N SER A 172 -10.83 10.77 6.10
CA SER A 172 -11.12 10.47 7.51
C SER A 172 -9.98 10.88 8.43
N PHE A 173 -10.33 11.38 9.61
CA PHE A 173 -9.40 11.61 10.71
C PHE A 173 -9.75 10.63 11.82
N ILE A 174 -8.78 9.83 12.24
CA ILE A 174 -8.95 8.77 13.25
C ILE A 174 -7.90 8.88 14.35
#